data_AF-A0A7V2EA82-F1
#
_entry.id   AF-A0A7V2EA82-F1
#
_cell.length_a   1.000
_cell.length_b   1.000
_cell.length_c   1.000
_cell.angle_alpha   90.00
_cell.angle_beta   90.00
_cell.angle_gamma   90.00
#
_symmetry.space_group_name_H-M   'P 1'
#
loop_
_entity.id
_entity.type
_entity.pdbx_description
1 polymer ?
#
loop_
_entity_poly.entity_id
_entity_poly.type
_entity_poly.pdbx_seq_one_letter_code
_entity_poly.pdbx_strand_id
1 'polypeptide(L)'
;MSARRSVALILVLLLSGAGCQSPDKQALEPLPANSPPLAYADLVERARRQLWAAQEIFYRDQWDELAKAAETMSQTGQQLAQFPADQVPPRCRPLWPKPAEEFRSAAEQLQQHARQRDAALAASDFQRLHLALKQIRPD
;
A
#
# COMPACT_ATOMS: atom_id res chain seq x y z
N MET A 1 31.92 25.79 35.00
CA MET A 1 31.26 24.46 34.79
C MET A 1 29.92 24.57 34.03
N SER A 2 29.78 25.48 33.05
CA SER A 2 28.50 25.70 32.34
C SER A 2 28.41 25.01 30.97
N ALA A 3 29.55 24.76 30.30
CA ALA A 3 29.58 24.18 28.95
C ALA A 3 29.12 22.71 28.86
N ARG A 4 29.25 21.93 29.95
CA ARG A 4 28.87 20.51 29.97
C ARG A 4 27.34 20.30 29.98
N ARG A 5 26.57 21.28 30.48
CA ARG A 5 25.10 21.20 30.55
C ARG A 5 24.45 21.50 29.19
N SER A 6 25.06 22.37 28.38
CA SER A 6 24.54 22.74 27.06
C SER A 6 24.71 21.65 26.00
N VAL A 7 25.79 20.86 26.08
CA VAL A 7 26.01 19.72 25.14
C VAL A 7 25.00 18.60 25.39
N ALA A 8 24.64 18.35 26.66
CA ALA A 8 23.65 17.33 27.01
C ALA A 8 22.24 17.66 26.48
N LEU A 9 21.86 18.94 26.50
CA LEU A 9 20.56 19.41 26.00
C LEU A 9 20.44 19.31 24.48
N ILE A 10 21.53 19.56 23.74
CA ILE A 10 21.57 19.43 22.28
C ILE A 10 21.51 17.95 21.86
N LEU A 11 22.17 17.06 22.61
CA LEU A 11 22.16 15.62 22.33
C LEU A 11 20.77 15.00 22.55
N VAL A 12 20.04 15.42 23.59
CA VAL A 12 18.66 14.95 23.85
C VAL A 12 17.66 15.48 22.81
N LEU A 13 17.86 16.70 22.29
CA LEU A 13 17.03 17.25 21.21
C LEU A 13 17.24 16.49 19.89
N LEU A 14 18.47 16.05 19.59
CA LEU A 14 18.82 15.29 18.38
C LEU A 14 18.29 13.85 18.37
N LEU A 15 18.10 13.23 19.54
CA LEU A 15 17.56 11.87 19.67
C LEU A 15 16.03 11.77 19.53
N SER A 16 15.33 12.91 19.53
CA SER A 16 13.87 12.97 19.39
C SER A 16 13.39 12.94 17.92
N GLY A 17 14.34 12.96 16.97
CA GLY A 17 14.08 13.07 15.53
C GLY A 17 13.94 11.74 14.78
N ALA A 18 13.79 10.60 15.46
CA ALA A 18 13.43 9.35 14.81
C ALA A 18 12.01 9.49 14.25
N GLY A 19 11.92 9.94 13.00
CA GLY A 19 10.67 10.29 12.34
C GLY A 19 9.68 9.14 12.39
N CYS A 20 8.49 9.41 12.94
CA CYS A 20 7.33 8.59 12.70
C CYS A 20 7.02 8.67 11.20
N GLN A 21 7.48 7.69 10.43
CA GLN A 21 7.02 7.52 9.06
C GLN A 21 5.52 7.28 9.13
N SER A 22 4.74 8.11 8.43
CA SER A 22 3.29 7.96 8.41
C SER A 22 2.93 6.54 7.94
N PRO A 23 1.93 5.87 8.54
CA PRO A 23 1.52 4.52 8.18
C PRO A 23 1.26 4.32 6.67
N ASP A 24 0.81 5.37 5.99
CA ASP A 24 0.54 5.36 4.54
C ASP A 24 1.81 5.25 3.70
N LYS A 25 2.89 5.93 4.10
CA LYS A 25 4.20 5.82 3.42
C LYS A 25 4.82 4.45 3.67
N GLN A 26 4.68 3.92 4.89
CA GLN A 26 5.17 2.58 5.22
C GLN A 26 4.43 1.49 4.43
N ALA A 27 3.15 1.70 4.10
CA ALA A 27 2.37 0.74 3.32
C ALA A 27 2.91 0.56 1.88
N LEU A 28 3.58 1.59 1.33
CA LEU A 28 4.20 1.56 0.00
C LEU A 28 5.57 0.88 -0.04
N GLU A 29 6.17 0.58 1.11
CA GLU A 29 7.42 -0.17 1.15
C GLU A 29 7.14 -1.67 0.92
N PRO A 30 7.94 -2.39 0.12
CA PRO A 30 7.79 -3.83 -0.06
C PRO A 30 7.76 -4.57 1.28
N LEU A 31 6.99 -5.66 1.35
CA LEU A 31 7.02 -6.52 2.53
C LEU A 31 8.40 -7.18 2.67
N PRO A 32 8.97 -7.27 3.89
CA PRO A 32 10.24 -7.93 4.08
C PRO A 32 10.16 -9.40 3.64
N ALA A 33 11.17 -9.87 2.91
CA ALA A 33 11.21 -11.24 2.38
C ALA A 33 11.06 -12.33 3.46
N ASN A 34 11.49 -12.04 4.69
CA ASN A 34 11.44 -12.96 5.84
C ASN A 34 10.38 -12.59 6.87
N SER A 35 9.42 -11.72 6.54
CA SER A 35 8.33 -11.39 7.46
C SER A 35 7.35 -12.56 7.58
N PRO A 36 6.76 -12.81 8.77
CA PRO A 36 5.66 -13.75 8.89
C PRO A 36 4.53 -13.38 7.91
N PRO A 37 3.80 -14.36 7.34
CA PRO A 37 2.63 -14.08 6.54
C PRO A 37 1.65 -13.20 7.31
N LEU A 38 1.27 -12.08 6.71
CA LEU A 38 0.23 -11.21 7.28
C LEU A 38 -1.11 -11.92 7.26
N ALA A 39 -1.98 -11.62 8.23
CA ALA A 39 -3.35 -12.12 8.20
C ALA A 39 -4.14 -11.45 7.07
N TYR A 40 -5.25 -12.08 6.64
CA TYR A 40 -6.11 -11.55 5.58
C TYR A 40 -6.51 -10.09 5.81
N ALA A 41 -7.01 -9.79 7.02
CA ALA A 41 -7.47 -8.44 7.37
C ALA A 41 -6.34 -7.41 7.30
N ASP A 42 -5.13 -7.79 7.72
CA ASP A 42 -3.96 -6.90 7.68
C ASP A 42 -3.51 -6.62 6.24
N LEU A 43 -3.60 -7.60 5.34
CA LEU A 43 -3.31 -7.40 3.91
C LEU A 43 -4.35 -6.54 3.21
N VAL A 44 -5.64 -6.72 3.53
CA VAL A 44 -6.70 -5.85 3.00
C VAL A 44 -6.52 -4.42 3.49
N GLU A 45 -6.19 -4.24 4.77
CA GLU A 45 -5.91 -2.93 5.35
C GLU A 45 -4.66 -2.28 4.73
N ARG A 46 -3.62 -3.06 4.48
CA ARG A 46 -2.43 -2.61 3.74
C ARG A 46 -2.76 -2.17 2.32
N ALA A 47 -3.52 -2.97 1.57
CA ALA A 47 -3.96 -2.64 0.21
C ALA A 47 -4.75 -1.32 0.18
N ARG A 48 -5.62 -1.10 1.19
CA ARG A 48 -6.36 0.15 1.35
C ARG A 48 -5.45 1.36 1.57
N ARG A 49 -4.46 1.25 2.46
CA ARG A 49 -3.49 2.33 2.71
C ARG A 49 -2.64 2.63 1.48
N GLN A 50 -2.19 1.59 0.78
CA GLN A 50 -1.44 1.73 -0.46
C GLN A 50 -2.25 2.47 -1.53
N LEU A 51 -3.53 2.12 -1.70
CA LEU A 51 -4.40 2.76 -2.68
C LEU A 51 -4.57 4.25 -2.40
N TRP A 52 -4.74 4.64 -1.14
CA TRP A 52 -4.83 6.05 -0.76
C TRP A 52 -3.52 6.80 -0.95
N ALA A 53 -2.40 6.20 -0.54
CA ALA A 53 -1.09 6.81 -0.75
C ALA A 53 -0.78 6.98 -2.25
N ALA A 54 -1.09 5.98 -3.07
CA ALA A 54 -0.94 6.05 -4.53
C ALA A 54 -1.82 7.14 -5.15
N GLN A 55 -3.04 7.35 -4.64
CA GLN A 55 -3.93 8.40 -5.13
C GLN A 55 -3.37 9.80 -4.83
N GLU A 56 -2.77 10.02 -3.66
CA GLU A 56 -2.07 11.27 -3.34
C GLU A 56 -0.85 11.52 -4.25
N ILE A 57 -0.10 10.46 -4.57
CA ILE A 57 1.04 10.51 -5.50
C ILE A 57 0.57 10.86 -6.91
N PHE A 58 -0.54 10.26 -7.36
CA PHE A 58 -1.16 10.56 -8.65
C PHE A 58 -1.57 12.03 -8.76
N TYR A 59 -2.21 12.60 -7.73
CA TYR A 59 -2.61 14.02 -7.74
C TYR A 59 -1.43 15.01 -7.75
N ARG A 60 -0.22 14.55 -7.44
CA ARG A 60 1.00 15.36 -7.47
C ARG A 60 1.81 15.17 -8.76
N ASP A 61 1.27 14.41 -9.73
CA ASP A 61 1.95 14.05 -10.98
C ASP A 61 3.32 13.37 -10.75
N GLN A 62 3.48 12.66 -9.62
CA GLN A 62 4.71 11.95 -9.26
C GLN A 62 4.74 10.56 -9.92
N TRP A 63 4.80 10.53 -11.26
CA TRP A 63 4.63 9.31 -12.07
C TRP A 63 5.57 8.15 -11.72
N ASP A 64 6.84 8.43 -11.44
CA ASP A 64 7.82 7.40 -11.10
C ASP A 64 7.55 6.77 -9.73
N GLU A 65 7.05 7.57 -8.77
CA GLU A 65 6.61 7.09 -7.47
C GLU A 65 5.30 6.30 -7.60
N LEU A 66 4.39 6.73 -8.48
CA LEU A 66 3.14 6.03 -8.74
C LEU A 66 3.38 4.64 -9.31
N ALA A 67 4.33 4.51 -10.26
CA ALA A 67 4.70 3.22 -10.83
C ALA A 67 5.28 2.25 -9.77
N LYS A 68 6.05 2.75 -8.80
CA LYS A 68 6.57 1.95 -7.68
C LYS A 68 5.46 1.55 -6.71
N ALA A 69 4.59 2.49 -6.35
CA ALA A 69 3.43 2.22 -5.50
C ALA A 69 2.52 1.15 -6.11
N ALA A 70 2.25 1.23 -7.41
CA ALA A 70 1.48 0.27 -8.17
C ALA A 70 2.11 -1.13 -8.19
N GLU A 71 3.44 -1.23 -8.26
CA GLU A 71 4.16 -2.49 -8.14
C GLU A 71 3.92 -3.17 -6.78
N THR A 72 4.08 -2.40 -5.69
CA THR A 72 3.87 -2.91 -4.34
C THR A 72 2.41 -3.29 -4.07
N MET A 73 1.46 -2.58 -4.69
CA MET A 73 0.04 -2.97 -4.69
C MET A 73 -0.20 -4.28 -5.42
N SER A 74 0.41 -4.48 -6.59
CA SER A 74 0.30 -5.76 -7.33
C SER A 74 0.81 -6.93 -6.48
N GLN A 75 1.96 -6.78 -5.84
CA GLN A 75 2.51 -7.79 -4.92
C GLN A 75 1.55 -8.10 -3.75
N THR A 76 0.92 -7.07 -3.20
CA THR A 76 -0.09 -7.22 -2.13
C THR A 76 -1.33 -7.95 -2.64
N GLY A 77 -1.80 -7.64 -3.85
CA GLY A 77 -2.90 -8.34 -4.52
C GLY A 77 -2.57 -9.82 -4.81
N GLN A 78 -1.34 -10.11 -5.21
CA GLN A 78 -0.86 -11.48 -5.40
C GLN A 78 -0.89 -12.29 -4.10
N GLN A 79 -0.42 -11.73 -2.99
CA GLN A 79 -0.49 -12.39 -1.69
C GLN A 79 -1.93 -12.57 -1.21
N LEU A 80 -2.80 -11.57 -1.42
CA LEU A 80 -4.22 -11.69 -1.14
C LEU A 80 -4.79 -12.89 -1.88
N ALA A 81 -4.61 -13.00 -3.20
CA ALA A 81 -5.16 -14.10 -4.01
C ALA A 81 -4.69 -15.51 -3.62
N GLN A 82 -3.64 -15.64 -2.79
CA GLN A 82 -3.14 -16.92 -2.28
C GLN A 82 -3.89 -17.43 -1.04
N PHE A 83 -4.75 -16.62 -0.42
CA PHE A 83 -5.51 -17.07 0.74
C PHE A 83 -6.48 -18.20 0.36
N PRO A 84 -6.51 -19.30 1.13
CA PRO A 84 -7.52 -20.33 0.95
C PRO A 84 -8.89 -19.80 1.39
N ALA A 85 -9.95 -20.27 0.73
CA ALA A 85 -11.30 -19.71 0.89
C ALA A 85 -11.86 -19.82 2.32
N ASP A 86 -11.41 -20.79 3.12
CA ASP A 86 -11.80 -20.97 4.52
C ASP A 86 -11.24 -19.86 5.44
N GLN A 87 -10.09 -19.28 5.08
CA GLN A 87 -9.46 -18.14 5.79
C GLN A 87 -10.00 -16.78 5.33
N VAL A 88 -10.81 -16.74 4.28
CA VAL A 88 -11.47 -15.52 3.78
C VAL A 88 -12.78 -15.29 4.54
N PRO A 89 -13.17 -14.05 4.86
CA PRO A 89 -14.44 -13.74 5.51
C PRO A 89 -15.65 -14.29 4.72
N PRO A 90 -16.69 -14.83 5.37
CA PRO A 90 -17.83 -15.47 4.70
C PRO A 90 -18.48 -14.61 3.60
N ARG A 91 -18.54 -13.28 3.79
CA ARG A 91 -19.07 -12.32 2.83
C ARG A 91 -18.30 -12.29 1.51
N CYS A 92 -16.99 -12.49 1.55
CA CYS A 92 -16.10 -12.39 0.39
C CYS A 92 -15.94 -13.74 -0.34
N ARG A 93 -16.15 -14.87 0.36
CA ARG A 93 -15.95 -16.24 -0.17
C ARG A 93 -16.65 -16.54 -1.50
N PRO A 94 -17.92 -16.14 -1.74
CA PRO A 94 -18.62 -16.52 -2.97
C PRO A 94 -17.97 -16.00 -4.26
N LEU A 95 -17.20 -14.92 -4.16
CA LEU A 95 -16.51 -14.30 -5.29
C LEU A 95 -15.01 -14.64 -5.31
N TRP A 96 -14.50 -15.30 -4.27
CA TRP A 96 -13.06 -15.51 -4.08
C TRP A 96 -12.49 -16.53 -5.08
N PRO A 97 -11.29 -16.32 -5.67
CA PRO A 97 -10.31 -15.25 -5.43
C PRO A 97 -10.45 -14.03 -6.35
N LYS A 98 -11.49 -13.97 -7.19
CA LYS A 98 -11.60 -13.05 -8.32
C LYS A 98 -11.36 -11.56 -7.95
N PRO A 99 -11.95 -11.00 -6.89
CA PRO A 99 -11.68 -9.61 -6.53
C PRO A 99 -10.21 -9.30 -6.17
N ALA A 100 -9.48 -10.26 -5.60
CA ALA A 100 -8.05 -10.08 -5.32
C ALA A 100 -7.21 -10.10 -6.62
N GLU A 101 -7.58 -10.95 -7.58
CA GLU A 101 -6.96 -10.98 -8.91
C GLU A 101 -7.26 -9.71 -9.70
N GLU A 102 -8.49 -9.18 -9.61
CA GLU A 102 -8.89 -7.90 -10.18
C GLU A 102 -8.09 -6.74 -9.59
N PHE A 103 -7.88 -6.73 -8.27
CA PHE A 103 -7.02 -5.74 -7.60
C PHE A 103 -5.58 -5.80 -8.12
N ARG A 104 -4.99 -7.01 -8.18
CA ARG A 104 -3.63 -7.20 -8.71
C ARG A 104 -3.52 -6.71 -10.14
N SER A 105 -4.42 -7.14 -11.02
CA SER A 105 -4.39 -6.78 -12.44
C SER A 105 -4.56 -5.28 -12.67
N ALA A 106 -5.45 -4.63 -11.92
CA ALA A 106 -5.60 -3.17 -11.99
C ALA A 106 -4.35 -2.43 -11.50
N ALA A 107 -3.64 -2.96 -10.48
CA ALA A 107 -2.37 -2.40 -10.02
C ALA A 107 -1.25 -2.56 -11.07
N GLU A 108 -1.17 -3.69 -11.76
CA GLU A 108 -0.24 -3.91 -12.87
C GLU A 108 -0.50 -2.92 -14.03
N GLN A 109 -1.77 -2.69 -14.35
CA GLN A 109 -2.16 -1.72 -15.38
C GLN A 109 -1.85 -0.28 -14.94
N LEU A 110 -2.12 0.07 -13.69
CA LEU A 110 -1.73 1.38 -13.14
C LEU A 110 -0.22 1.60 -13.24
N GLN A 111 0.60 0.58 -12.98
CA GLN A 111 2.04 0.67 -13.15
C GLN A 111 2.41 0.99 -14.60
N GLN A 112 1.79 0.31 -15.56
CA GLN A 112 2.04 0.53 -16.99
C GLN A 112 1.62 1.95 -17.42
N HIS A 113 0.41 2.38 -17.06
CA HIS A 113 -0.09 3.71 -17.43
C HIS A 113 0.65 4.83 -16.71
N ALA A 114 1.11 4.61 -15.47
CA ALA A 114 1.98 5.55 -14.77
C ALA A 114 3.33 5.74 -15.49
N ARG A 115 3.96 4.66 -15.98
CA ARG A 115 5.19 4.74 -16.78
C ARG A 115 4.98 5.50 -18.09
N GLN A 116 3.78 5.43 -18.66
CA GLN A 116 3.38 6.16 -19.86
C GLN A 116 2.89 7.59 -19.58
N ARG A 117 2.68 7.92 -18.30
CA ARG A 117 2.08 9.18 -17.83
C ARG A 117 0.68 9.42 -18.42
N ASP A 118 -0.09 8.36 -18.64
CA ASP A 118 -1.46 8.45 -19.12
C ASP A 118 -2.42 8.64 -17.95
N ALA A 119 -2.77 9.91 -17.68
CA ALA A 119 -3.64 10.27 -16.57
C ALA A 119 -5.06 9.70 -16.69
N ALA A 120 -5.59 9.57 -17.91
CA ALA A 120 -6.96 9.11 -18.14
C ALA A 120 -7.10 7.61 -17.86
N LEU A 121 -6.13 6.82 -18.34
CA LEU A 121 -6.08 5.39 -18.07
C LEU A 121 -5.73 5.11 -16.60
N ALA A 122 -4.78 5.84 -16.01
CA ALA A 122 -4.46 5.73 -14.59
C ALA A 122 -5.69 6.01 -13.69
N ALA A 123 -6.49 7.04 -14.01
CA ALA A 123 -7.73 7.31 -13.29
C ALA A 123 -8.75 6.15 -13.39
N SER A 124 -8.82 5.49 -14.55
CA SER A 124 -9.66 4.31 -14.77
C SER A 124 -9.15 3.09 -13.98
N ASP A 125 -7.84 2.94 -13.80
CA ASP A 125 -7.26 1.91 -12.93
C ASP A 125 -7.61 2.13 -11.46
N PHE A 126 -7.55 3.38 -10.98
CA PHE A 126 -7.97 3.72 -9.61
C PHE A 126 -9.42 3.33 -9.34
N GLN A 127 -10.33 3.58 -10.29
CA GLN A 127 -11.73 3.15 -10.14
C GLN A 127 -11.85 1.63 -9.99
N ARG A 128 -11.09 0.87 -10.78
CA ARG A 128 -11.06 -0.60 -10.70
C ARG A 128 -10.48 -1.10 -9.37
N LEU A 129 -9.40 -0.48 -8.89
CA LEU A 129 -8.79 -0.78 -7.59
C LEU A 129 -9.78 -0.55 -6.44
N HIS A 130 -10.51 0.58 -6.45
CA HIS A 130 -11.54 0.88 -5.44
C HIS A 130 -12.69 -0.13 -5.45
N LEU A 131 -13.15 -0.55 -6.64
CA LEU A 131 -14.22 -1.55 -6.79
C LEU A 131 -13.79 -2.94 -6.30
N ALA A 132 -12.56 -3.35 -6.61
CA ALA A 132 -11.98 -4.60 -6.12
C ALA A 132 -11.82 -4.57 -4.59
N LEU A 133 -11.31 -3.46 -4.04
CA LEU A 133 -11.11 -3.27 -2.60
C LEU A 133 -12.43 -3.38 -1.82
N LYS A 134 -13.52 -2.82 -2.35
CA LYS A 134 -14.87 -2.92 -1.76
C LYS A 134 -15.35 -4.37 -1.63
N GLN A 135 -14.95 -5.24 -2.56
CA GLN A 135 -15.36 -6.65 -2.60
C GLN A 135 -14.53 -7.54 -1.67
N ILE A 136 -13.27 -7.18 -1.39
CA ILE A 136 -12.39 -7.93 -0.47
C ILE A 136 -12.49 -7.48 0.99
N ARG A 137 -13.23 -6.40 1.29
CA ARG A 137 -13.30 -5.89 2.67
C ARG A 137 -14.08 -6.85 3.58
N PRO A 138 -13.49 -7.27 4.73
CA PRO A 138 -14.12 -8.18 5.67
C PRO A 138 -15.48 -7.66 6.18
N ASP A 139 -15.57 -6.37 6.54
CA ASP A 139 -16.80 -5.60 6.80
C ASP A 139 -16.48 -4.09 6.75
#